data_AF-A0AAN8J6U0-F1
#
_entry.id   AF-A0AAN8J6U0-F1
#
_cell.length_a   1.000
_cell.length_b   1.000
_cell.length_c   1.000
_cell.angle_alpha   90.00
_cell.angle_beta   90.00
_cell.angle_gamma   90.00
#
_symmetry.space_group_name_H-M   'P 1'
#
loop_
_entity.id
_entity.type
_entity.pdbx_description
1 polymer ?
#
loop_
_entity_poly.entity_id
_entity_poly.type
_entity_poly.pdbx_seq_one_letter_code
_entity_poly.pdbx_strand_id
1 'polypeptide(L)'
;MTISLLFVANVLLIMAGDVESNPGPATRQTQLPITGELESISSRNAIKDLTLVVSALKDEVASLRGEVREMNIKDEVLQLQSELKEVKSATEGFKQRIDSTDNILRQKNLIFYGLEERNDGQRETWEDGEKLVRNVLINELKLDGADDDNLVAIDRVHRIGKKTLNSNRPRPVKVCFHRLRTRDLILTKSRTLLKESTVHVSEDYSEQVRSIRKALIPHLQEAKKISENFVILKYDKLIINKDVFTFDLTNKQLVQINK
;
A
#
# COMPACT_ATOMS: atom_id res chain seq x y z
N MET A 1 23.92 -122.44 44.18
CA MET A 1 22.59 -121.81 44.04
C MET A 1 22.57 -120.55 44.90
N THR A 2 22.92 -119.42 44.31
CA THR A 2 22.95 -118.11 44.99
C THR A 2 21.82 -117.27 44.41
N ILE A 3 20.66 -117.34 45.04
CA ILE A 3 19.52 -116.47 44.71
C ILE A 3 19.95 -115.06 45.13
N SER A 4 20.03 -114.18 44.13
CA SER A 4 20.52 -112.80 44.26
C SER A 4 19.67 -112.02 45.26
N LEU A 5 20.34 -111.39 46.23
CA LEU A 5 19.75 -110.55 47.29
C LEU A 5 18.82 -109.45 46.74
N LEU A 6 19.07 -108.98 45.50
CA LEU A 6 18.24 -108.00 44.80
C LEU A 6 16.83 -108.49 44.52
N PHE A 7 16.67 -109.79 44.24
CA PHE A 7 15.37 -110.37 43.91
C PHE A 7 14.47 -110.44 45.16
N VAL A 8 15.07 -110.76 46.30
CA VAL A 8 14.36 -110.81 47.59
C VAL A 8 13.93 -109.41 48.04
N ALA A 9 14.76 -108.38 47.81
CA ALA A 9 14.43 -107.00 48.17
C ALA A 9 13.24 -106.45 47.34
N ASN A 10 13.18 -106.75 46.05
CA ASN A 10 12.08 -106.31 45.19
C ASN A 10 10.75 -107.01 45.52
N VAL A 11 10.79 -108.29 45.93
CA VAL A 11 9.58 -109.01 46.34
C VAL A 11 9.05 -108.47 47.69
N LEU A 12 9.94 -108.10 48.62
CA LEU A 12 9.55 -107.48 49.90
C LEU A 12 8.94 -106.08 49.72
N LEU A 13 9.43 -105.29 48.76
CA LEU A 13 8.89 -103.96 48.43
C LEU A 13 7.49 -104.01 47.79
N ILE A 14 7.15 -105.10 47.09
CA ILE A 14 5.82 -105.28 46.49
C ILE A 14 4.81 -105.83 47.53
N MET A 15 5.28 -106.59 48.52
CA MET A 15 4.44 -107.15 49.60
C MET A 15 4.19 -106.17 50.76
N ALA A 16 5.05 -105.16 50.94
CA ALA A 16 4.80 -104.03 51.83
C ALA A 16 3.87 -103.02 51.15
N GLY A 17 2.58 -103.36 51.07
CA GLY A 17 1.56 -102.45 50.58
C GLY A 17 1.48 -101.22 51.45
N ASP A 18 2.09 -100.11 51.02
CA ASP A 18 1.55 -98.76 51.01
C ASP A 18 2.53 -97.79 50.32
N VAL A 19 2.63 -97.84 48.99
CA VAL A 19 3.33 -96.82 48.20
C VAL A 19 2.32 -96.13 47.31
N GLU A 20 1.51 -95.27 47.91
CA GLU A 20 0.75 -94.26 47.15
C GLU A 20 1.76 -93.36 46.42
N SER A 21 1.67 -93.32 45.10
CA SER A 21 2.29 -92.23 44.34
C SER A 21 1.53 -90.95 44.66
N ASN A 22 1.95 -90.26 45.71
CA ASN A 22 1.48 -88.95 46.13
C ASN A 22 1.67 -87.93 44.98
N PRO A 23 0.62 -87.59 44.23
CA PRO A 23 0.70 -86.52 43.26
C PRO A 23 0.52 -85.22 44.06
N GLY A 24 1.61 -84.50 44.28
CA GLY A 24 1.57 -83.18 44.92
C GLY A 24 0.55 -82.24 44.24
N PRO A 25 0.14 -81.16 44.91
CA PRO A 25 -0.99 -80.33 44.48
C PRO A 25 -0.75 -79.78 43.08
N ALA A 26 -1.73 -79.98 42.19
CA ALA A 26 -1.70 -79.53 40.81
C ALA A 26 -1.51 -78.01 40.77
N THR A 27 -0.27 -77.58 40.59
CA THR A 27 0.06 -76.19 40.31
C THR A 27 -0.47 -75.90 38.92
N ARG A 28 -1.45 -74.99 38.83
CA ARG A 28 -1.93 -74.40 37.58
C ARG A 28 -0.77 -73.72 36.85
N GLN A 29 0.02 -74.49 36.12
CA GLN A 29 0.94 -74.00 35.11
C GLN A 29 0.68 -74.75 33.82
N THR A 30 0.01 -74.02 32.92
CA THR A 30 0.14 -74.10 31.47
C THR A 30 -0.32 -75.39 30.79
N GLN A 31 -1.63 -75.66 30.85
CA GLN A 31 -2.34 -75.95 29.60
C GLN A 31 -2.32 -74.66 28.77
N LEU A 32 -1.35 -74.54 27.86
CA LEU A 32 -1.50 -73.64 26.72
C LEU A 32 -2.40 -74.35 25.71
N PRO A 33 -3.61 -73.85 25.42
CA PRO A 33 -4.37 -74.34 24.29
C PRO A 33 -3.59 -74.00 23.01
N ILE A 34 -3.42 -74.98 22.12
CA ILE A 34 -2.84 -74.82 20.77
C ILE A 34 -3.80 -74.05 19.82
N THR A 35 -4.67 -73.21 20.36
CA THR A 35 -5.52 -72.30 19.59
C THR A 35 -5.45 -70.94 20.27
N GLY A 36 -4.48 -70.13 19.84
CA GLY A 36 -4.38 -68.71 20.16
C GLY A 36 -5.51 -67.90 19.50
N GLU A 37 -6.75 -68.21 19.86
CA GLU A 37 -7.92 -67.38 19.56
C GLU A 37 -8.64 -67.10 20.88
N LEU A 38 -8.08 -66.18 21.66
CA LEU A 38 -8.81 -65.50 22.72
C LEU A 38 -8.64 -63.98 22.56
N GLU A 39 -8.84 -63.51 21.33
CA GLU A 39 -9.41 -62.18 21.16
C GLU A 39 -10.91 -62.32 21.43
N SER A 40 -11.43 -61.58 22.40
CA SER A 40 -12.86 -61.58 22.67
C SER A 40 -13.60 -61.26 21.35
N ILE A 41 -14.66 -62.00 21.03
CA ILE A 41 -15.48 -61.76 19.82
C ILE A 41 -15.90 -60.28 19.74
N SER A 42 -16.09 -59.65 20.90
CA SER A 42 -16.31 -58.20 21.08
C SER A 42 -15.19 -57.35 20.48
N SER A 43 -13.92 -57.69 20.73
CA SER A 43 -12.74 -57.03 20.17
C SER A 43 -12.65 -57.17 18.65
N ARG A 44 -12.94 -58.36 18.10
CA ARG A 44 -12.94 -58.57 16.63
C ARG A 44 -14.05 -57.80 15.92
N ASN A 45 -15.22 -57.73 16.51
CA ASN A 45 -16.33 -56.95 15.98
C ASN A 45 -16.01 -55.45 16.03
N ALA A 46 -15.46 -54.97 17.16
CA ALA A 46 -14.98 -53.59 17.26
C ALA A 46 -13.88 -53.24 16.24
N ILE A 47 -12.96 -54.18 15.95
CA ILE A 47 -11.94 -54.00 14.92
C ILE A 47 -12.57 -53.95 13.52
N LYS A 48 -13.56 -54.79 13.22
CA LYS A 48 -14.30 -54.75 11.94
C LYS A 48 -15.05 -53.44 11.76
N ASP A 49 -15.77 -52.98 12.79
CA ASP A 49 -16.50 -51.73 12.76
C ASP A 49 -15.55 -50.53 12.58
N LEU A 50 -14.42 -50.54 13.29
CA LEU A 50 -13.37 -49.53 13.11
C LEU A 50 -12.79 -49.56 11.70
N THR A 51 -12.63 -50.74 11.10
CA THR A 51 -12.14 -50.89 9.73
C THR A 51 -13.12 -50.28 8.72
N LEU A 52 -14.43 -50.47 8.92
CA LEU A 52 -15.48 -49.89 8.09
C LEU A 52 -15.52 -48.35 8.20
N VAL A 53 -15.38 -47.81 9.41
CA VAL A 53 -15.28 -46.36 9.64
C VAL A 53 -14.03 -45.79 8.97
N VAL A 54 -12.89 -46.47 9.09
CA VAL A 54 -11.64 -46.04 8.44
C VAL A 54 -11.76 -46.07 6.91
N SER A 55 -12.45 -47.04 6.31
CA SER A 55 -12.70 -47.01 4.87
C SER A 55 -13.61 -45.85 4.46
N ALA A 56 -14.69 -45.61 5.19
CA ALA A 56 -15.60 -44.50 4.90
C ALA A 56 -14.89 -43.13 5.02
N LEU A 57 -14.07 -42.94 6.05
CA LEU A 57 -13.26 -41.73 6.22
C LEU A 57 -12.21 -41.57 5.12
N LYS A 58 -11.63 -42.67 4.61
CA LYS A 58 -10.71 -42.61 3.47
C LYS A 58 -11.41 -42.13 2.20
N ASP A 59 -12.63 -42.61 1.96
CA ASP A 59 -13.42 -42.21 0.80
C ASP A 59 -13.85 -40.74 0.90
N GLU A 60 -14.27 -40.29 2.08
CA GLU A 60 -14.62 -38.88 2.35
C GLU A 60 -13.40 -37.96 2.18
N VAL A 61 -12.22 -38.36 2.68
CA VAL A 61 -10.96 -37.63 2.45
C VAL A 61 -10.58 -37.60 0.97
N ALA A 62 -10.86 -38.66 0.21
CA ALA A 62 -10.62 -38.69 -1.24
C ALA A 62 -11.55 -37.71 -1.98
N SER A 63 -12.83 -37.65 -1.60
CA SER A 63 -13.82 -36.70 -2.14
C SER A 63 -13.42 -35.26 -1.86
N LEU A 64 -13.11 -34.93 -0.60
CA LEU A 64 -12.67 -33.58 -0.19
C LEU A 64 -11.39 -33.15 -0.92
N ARG A 65 -10.44 -34.07 -1.14
CA ARG A 65 -9.24 -33.79 -1.94
C ARG A 65 -9.54 -33.59 -3.42
N GLY A 66 -10.62 -34.17 -3.94
CA GLY A 66 -11.14 -33.91 -5.28
C GLY A 66 -11.69 -32.49 -5.38
N GLU A 67 -12.62 -32.14 -4.49
CA GLU A 67 -13.22 -30.80 -4.42
C GLU A 67 -12.17 -29.70 -4.24
N VAL A 68 -11.17 -29.90 -3.38
CA VAL A 68 -10.06 -28.94 -3.18
C VAL A 68 -9.20 -28.76 -4.43
N ARG A 69 -9.05 -29.81 -5.25
CA ARG A 69 -8.34 -29.71 -6.53
C ARG A 69 -9.19 -29.02 -7.59
N GLU A 70 -10.49 -29.30 -7.61
CA GLU A 70 -11.44 -28.68 -8.55
C GLU A 70 -11.62 -27.18 -8.27
N MET A 71 -11.58 -26.76 -7.00
CA MET A 71 -11.70 -25.34 -6.65
C MET A 71 -10.58 -24.46 -7.21
N ASN A 72 -9.50 -25.05 -7.76
CA ASN A 72 -8.41 -24.39 -8.50
C ASN A 72 -7.97 -23.00 -7.97
N ILE A 73 -8.06 -22.81 -6.66
CA ILE A 73 -7.98 -21.50 -5.97
C ILE A 73 -6.64 -20.81 -6.26
N LYS A 74 -5.58 -21.60 -6.44
CA LYS A 74 -4.25 -21.08 -6.75
C LYS A 74 -4.24 -20.35 -8.09
N ASP A 75 -4.90 -20.89 -9.10
CA ASP A 75 -4.94 -20.29 -10.43
C ASP A 75 -5.80 -19.03 -10.43
N GLU A 76 -6.95 -19.05 -9.73
CA GLU A 76 -7.78 -17.85 -9.53
C GLU A 76 -7.01 -16.74 -8.78
N VAL A 77 -6.28 -17.09 -7.73
CA VAL A 77 -5.46 -16.14 -6.97
C VAL A 77 -4.34 -15.55 -7.85
N LEU A 78 -3.69 -16.36 -8.68
CA LEU A 78 -2.67 -15.88 -9.62
C LEU A 78 -3.27 -14.95 -10.69
N GLN A 79 -4.45 -15.29 -11.21
CA GLN A 79 -5.16 -14.46 -12.18
C GLN A 79 -5.56 -13.11 -11.55
N LEU A 80 -6.16 -13.13 -10.35
CA LEU A 80 -6.53 -11.92 -9.61
C LEU A 80 -5.31 -11.06 -9.30
N GLN A 81 -4.16 -11.65 -8.95
CA GLN A 81 -2.92 -10.90 -8.75
C GLN A 81 -2.43 -10.22 -10.04
N SER A 82 -2.57 -10.89 -11.19
CA SER A 82 -2.23 -10.32 -12.50
C SER A 82 -3.14 -9.14 -12.83
N GLU A 83 -4.46 -9.33 -12.73
CA GLU A 83 -5.46 -8.29 -12.99
C GLU A 83 -5.26 -7.10 -12.05
N LEU A 84 -4.98 -7.33 -10.77
CA LEU A 84 -4.71 -6.27 -9.79
C LEU A 84 -3.45 -5.49 -10.14
N LYS A 85 -2.40 -6.14 -10.66
CA LYS A 85 -1.19 -5.47 -11.14
C LYS A 85 -1.49 -4.61 -12.37
N GLU A 86 -2.26 -5.11 -13.32
CA GLU A 86 -2.68 -4.38 -14.52
C GLU A 86 -3.52 -3.15 -14.18
N VAL A 87 -4.53 -3.33 -13.32
CA VAL A 87 -5.39 -2.22 -12.85
C VAL A 87 -4.58 -1.17 -12.12
N LYS A 88 -3.63 -1.56 -11.25
CA LYS A 88 -2.73 -0.61 -10.57
C LYS A 88 -1.88 0.18 -11.58
N SER A 89 -1.30 -0.51 -12.57
CA SER A 89 -0.49 0.13 -13.61
C SER A 89 -1.32 1.11 -14.45
N ALA A 90 -2.53 0.70 -14.87
CA ALA A 90 -3.44 1.56 -15.62
C ALA A 90 -3.87 2.79 -14.80
N THR A 91 -4.18 2.59 -13.52
CA THR A 91 -4.55 3.66 -12.59
C THR A 91 -3.43 4.69 -12.45
N GLU A 92 -2.18 4.23 -12.30
CA GLU A 92 -1.01 5.12 -12.23
C GLU A 92 -0.81 5.88 -13.54
N GLY A 93 -0.94 5.21 -14.69
CA GLY A 93 -0.89 5.85 -15.99
C GLY A 93 -1.98 6.91 -16.18
N PHE A 94 -3.20 6.66 -15.71
CA PHE A 94 -4.28 7.65 -15.76
C PHE A 94 -4.01 8.84 -14.84
N LYS A 95 -3.51 8.63 -13.62
CA LYS A 95 -3.13 9.72 -12.71
C LYS A 95 -2.10 10.64 -13.35
N GLN A 96 -1.05 10.08 -13.96
CA GLN A 96 -0.01 10.85 -14.64
C GLN A 96 -0.55 11.65 -15.83
N ARG A 97 -1.46 11.07 -16.61
CA ARG A 97 -2.11 11.77 -17.73
C ARG A 97 -3.03 12.89 -17.27
N ILE A 98 -3.80 12.66 -16.20
CA ILE A 98 -4.67 13.67 -15.59
C ILE A 98 -3.81 14.83 -15.09
N ASP A 99 -2.74 14.55 -14.36
CA ASP A 99 -1.84 15.59 -13.84
C ASP A 99 -1.18 16.39 -14.96
N SER A 100 -0.70 15.72 -16.01
CA SER A 100 -0.12 16.37 -17.20
C SER A 100 -1.15 17.28 -17.89
N THR A 101 -2.38 16.81 -18.06
CA THR A 101 -3.46 17.57 -18.70
C THR A 101 -3.87 18.77 -17.84
N ASP A 102 -4.05 18.59 -16.53
CA ASP A 102 -4.39 19.66 -15.60
C ASP A 102 -3.31 20.74 -15.61
N ASN A 103 -2.03 20.35 -15.63
CA ASN A 103 -0.94 21.32 -15.74
C ASN A 103 -0.97 22.07 -17.07
N ILE A 104 -1.24 21.42 -18.21
CA ILE A 104 -1.42 22.11 -19.51
C ILE A 104 -2.55 23.14 -19.44
N LEU A 105 -3.69 22.78 -18.85
CA LEU A 105 -4.83 23.69 -18.67
C LEU A 105 -4.51 24.86 -17.74
N ARG A 106 -3.57 24.68 -16.81
CA ARG A 106 -3.13 25.72 -15.87
C ARG A 106 -1.97 26.58 -16.35
N GLN A 107 -1.29 26.22 -17.44
CA GLN A 107 -0.11 26.96 -17.93
C GLN A 107 -0.38 28.45 -18.14
N LYS A 108 -1.58 28.82 -18.58
CA LYS A 108 -1.94 30.23 -18.81
C LYS A 108 -2.42 30.96 -17.56
N ASN A 109 -2.45 30.29 -16.41
CA ASN A 109 -2.97 30.85 -15.18
C ASN A 109 -1.84 31.43 -14.32
N LEU A 110 -2.15 32.54 -13.65
CA LEU A 110 -1.37 33.06 -12.52
C LEU A 110 -2.27 33.23 -11.30
N ILE A 111 -1.63 33.19 -10.13
CA ILE A 111 -2.27 33.45 -8.86
C ILE A 111 -1.63 34.71 -8.27
N PHE A 112 -2.47 35.72 -8.03
CA PHE A 112 -2.10 36.96 -7.37
C PHE A 112 -2.50 36.87 -5.89
N TYR A 113 -1.56 37.17 -5.01
CA TYR A 113 -1.74 37.22 -3.57
C TYR A 113 -1.59 38.66 -3.09
N GLY A 114 -2.26 39.01 -1.99
CA GLY A 114 -2.14 40.34 -1.38
C GLY A 114 -3.04 41.41 -1.99
N LEU A 115 -3.88 41.08 -2.98
CA LEU A 115 -4.87 42.01 -3.51
C LEU A 115 -6.00 42.19 -2.51
N GLU A 116 -6.24 43.43 -2.08
CA GLU A 116 -7.29 43.74 -1.11
C GLU A 116 -8.65 43.22 -1.60
N GLU A 117 -9.44 42.71 -0.65
CA GLU A 117 -10.79 42.20 -0.92
C GLU A 117 -11.80 43.21 -0.37
N ARG A 118 -12.91 43.38 -1.11
CA ARG A 118 -13.98 44.29 -0.71
C ARG A 118 -14.59 43.84 0.63
N ASN A 119 -14.66 44.76 1.59
CA ASN A 119 -15.08 44.47 2.97
C ASN A 119 -16.54 44.81 3.29
N ASP A 120 -17.30 45.35 2.35
CA ASP A 120 -18.67 45.86 2.55
C ASP A 120 -19.77 44.79 2.51
N GLY A 121 -19.41 43.51 2.67
CA GLY A 121 -20.36 42.40 2.65
C GLY A 121 -20.93 42.05 1.27
N GLN A 122 -20.68 42.84 0.23
CA GLN A 122 -21.09 42.52 -1.13
C GLN A 122 -20.18 41.45 -1.75
N ARG A 123 -20.73 40.70 -2.70
CA ARG A 123 -19.95 39.74 -3.50
C ARG A 123 -19.17 40.52 -4.54
N GLU A 124 -17.84 40.37 -4.51
CA GLU A 124 -16.94 40.86 -5.55
C GLU A 124 -17.34 40.24 -6.91
N THR A 125 -17.51 41.08 -7.91
CA THR A 125 -17.81 40.64 -9.27
C THR A 125 -16.53 40.28 -10.03
N TRP A 126 -16.68 39.67 -11.21
CA TRP A 126 -15.54 39.34 -12.06
C TRP A 126 -14.82 40.60 -12.53
N GLU A 127 -15.57 41.65 -12.86
CA GLU A 127 -15.05 42.95 -13.27
C GLU A 127 -14.23 43.63 -12.17
N ASP A 128 -14.67 43.53 -10.91
CA ASP A 128 -13.93 44.08 -9.77
C ASP A 128 -12.56 43.43 -9.63
N GLY A 129 -12.52 42.10 -9.71
CA GLY A 129 -11.28 41.34 -9.65
C GLY A 129 -10.35 41.67 -10.83
N GLU A 130 -10.91 41.86 -12.02
CA GLU A 130 -10.15 42.24 -13.20
C GLU A 130 -9.54 43.64 -13.07
N LYS A 131 -10.31 44.63 -12.59
CA LYS A 131 -9.81 45.99 -12.33
C LYS A 131 -8.63 45.99 -11.36
N LEU A 132 -8.69 45.19 -10.29
CA LEU A 132 -7.58 45.04 -9.36
C LEU A 132 -6.33 44.47 -10.05
N VAL A 133 -6.50 43.45 -10.87
CA VAL A 133 -5.39 42.85 -11.62
C VAL A 133 -4.81 43.85 -12.63
N ARG A 134 -5.63 44.55 -13.40
CA ARG A 134 -5.18 45.58 -14.35
C ARG A 134 -4.42 46.71 -13.66
N ASN A 135 -4.91 47.15 -12.50
CA ASN A 135 -4.21 48.14 -11.67
C ASN A 135 -2.77 47.69 -11.33
N VAL A 136 -2.61 46.44 -10.86
CA VAL A 136 -1.27 45.88 -10.57
C VAL A 136 -0.41 45.79 -11.83
N LEU A 137 -1.00 45.38 -12.96
CA LEU A 137 -0.27 45.28 -14.23
C LEU A 137 0.28 46.64 -14.70
N ILE A 138 -0.52 47.69 -14.56
CA ILE A 138 -0.15 49.05 -14.98
C ILE A 138 0.82 49.68 -13.96
N ASN A 139 0.42 49.73 -12.69
CA ASN A 139 1.12 50.53 -11.68
C ASN A 139 2.34 49.82 -11.10
N GLU A 140 2.24 48.54 -10.79
CA GLU A 140 3.35 47.80 -10.17
C GLU A 140 4.26 47.15 -11.21
N LEU A 141 3.68 46.62 -12.30
CA LEU A 141 4.44 45.91 -13.34
C LEU A 141 4.82 46.76 -14.55
N LYS A 142 4.35 48.02 -14.63
CA LYS A 142 4.67 48.97 -15.70
C LYS A 142 4.48 48.33 -17.07
N LEU A 143 3.33 47.70 -17.28
CA LEU A 143 2.94 47.13 -18.57
C LEU A 143 2.07 48.14 -19.31
N ASP A 144 2.68 48.80 -20.29
CA ASP A 144 1.96 49.72 -21.17
C ASP A 144 0.87 48.98 -21.94
N GLY A 145 -0.33 49.56 -21.98
CA GLY A 145 -1.47 48.96 -22.66
C GLY A 145 -2.08 47.75 -21.94
N ALA A 146 -1.77 47.52 -20.66
CA ALA A 146 -2.42 46.47 -19.88
C ALA A 146 -3.93 46.71 -19.62
N ASP A 147 -4.45 47.89 -19.93
CA ASP A 147 -5.89 48.19 -19.92
C ASP A 147 -6.60 47.74 -21.20
N ASP A 148 -5.86 47.55 -22.30
CA ASP A 148 -6.41 47.13 -23.59
C ASP A 148 -6.45 45.61 -23.71
N ASP A 149 -7.65 45.06 -23.91
CA ASP A 149 -7.89 43.63 -24.13
C ASP A 149 -7.16 43.07 -25.36
N ASN A 150 -6.87 43.88 -26.37
CA ASN A 150 -6.14 43.40 -27.55
C ASN A 150 -4.69 43.04 -27.23
N LEU A 151 -4.10 43.75 -26.27
CA LEU A 151 -2.73 43.56 -25.82
C LEU A 151 -2.67 42.54 -24.69
N VAL A 152 -3.48 42.74 -23.64
CA VAL A 152 -3.57 41.88 -22.46
C VAL A 152 -4.99 41.35 -22.30
N ALA A 153 -5.30 40.33 -23.10
CA ALA A 153 -6.55 39.60 -23.00
C ALA A 153 -6.57 38.68 -21.76
N ILE A 154 -7.58 38.90 -20.91
CA ILE A 154 -7.87 38.10 -19.74
C ILE A 154 -9.12 37.26 -20.02
N ASP A 155 -8.99 35.93 -20.00
CA ASP A 155 -10.12 35.04 -20.28
C ASP A 155 -11.04 34.91 -19.06
N ARG A 156 -10.46 34.79 -17.84
CA ARG A 156 -11.21 34.56 -16.59
C ARG A 156 -10.47 35.10 -15.37
N VAL A 157 -11.21 35.70 -14.43
CA VAL A 157 -10.70 36.15 -13.12
C VAL A 157 -11.65 35.72 -12.01
N HIS A 158 -11.13 35.14 -10.94
CA HIS A 158 -11.93 34.86 -9.74
C HIS A 158 -11.06 34.67 -8.50
N ARG A 159 -11.63 34.94 -7.32
CA ARG A 159 -11.00 34.61 -6.03
C ARG A 159 -11.01 33.10 -5.79
N ILE A 160 -9.94 32.58 -5.22
CA ILE A 160 -9.82 31.18 -4.79
C ILE A 160 -10.33 31.04 -3.36
N GLY A 161 -11.20 30.05 -3.14
CA GLY A 161 -11.68 29.66 -1.80
C GLY A 161 -12.87 30.47 -1.30
N LYS A 162 -13.40 30.06 -0.14
CA LYS A 162 -14.56 30.70 0.51
C LYS A 162 -14.12 31.96 1.24
N LYS A 163 -14.92 33.02 1.19
CA LYS A 163 -14.69 34.25 1.98
C LYS A 163 -14.80 33.91 3.47
N THR A 164 -13.78 34.24 4.23
CA THR A 164 -13.77 34.09 5.69
C THR A 164 -14.05 35.45 6.30
N LEU A 165 -15.15 35.55 7.06
CA LEU A 165 -15.48 36.75 7.83
C LEU A 165 -14.35 37.03 8.83
N ASN A 166 -13.93 38.30 8.94
CA ASN A 166 -12.87 38.76 9.85
C ASN A 166 -11.45 38.21 9.57
N SER A 167 -11.19 37.69 8.37
CA SER A 167 -9.81 37.37 7.96
C SER A 167 -9.07 38.64 7.56
N ASN A 168 -7.91 38.89 8.18
CA ASN A 168 -7.01 39.97 7.75
C ASN A 168 -6.22 39.61 6.47
N ARG A 169 -6.35 38.37 5.99
CA ARG A 169 -5.68 37.90 4.77
C ARG A 169 -6.68 37.84 3.62
N PRO A 170 -6.49 38.65 2.55
CA PRO A 170 -7.36 38.58 1.39
C PRO A 170 -7.17 37.27 0.63
N ARG A 171 -8.24 36.81 -0.03
CA ARG A 171 -8.19 35.59 -0.84
C ARG A 171 -7.32 35.80 -2.09
N PRO A 172 -6.53 34.79 -2.51
CA PRO A 172 -5.78 34.88 -3.76
C PRO A 172 -6.72 35.02 -4.97
N VAL A 173 -6.31 35.79 -5.98
CA VAL A 173 -7.02 35.93 -7.26
C VAL A 173 -6.35 35.03 -8.29
N LYS A 174 -7.11 34.12 -8.89
CA LYS A 174 -6.69 33.35 -10.05
C LYS A 174 -7.09 34.07 -11.32
N VAL A 175 -6.12 34.24 -12.21
CA VAL A 175 -6.28 34.89 -13.51
C VAL A 175 -5.86 33.93 -14.61
N CYS A 176 -6.70 33.74 -15.61
CA CYS A 176 -6.40 32.99 -16.83
C CYS A 176 -6.16 34.00 -17.96
N PHE A 177 -4.96 34.01 -18.50
CA PHE A 177 -4.63 34.86 -19.66
C PHE A 177 -4.88 34.12 -20.96
N HIS A 178 -5.20 34.86 -22.02
CA HIS A 178 -5.43 34.26 -23.32
C HIS A 178 -4.14 33.67 -23.93
N ARG A 179 -3.02 34.39 -23.80
CA ARG A 179 -1.72 34.05 -24.41
C ARG A 179 -0.71 33.66 -23.34
N LEU A 180 -0.02 32.53 -23.56
CA LEU A 180 1.05 32.05 -22.67
C LEU A 180 2.22 33.06 -22.57
N ARG A 181 2.53 33.75 -23.68
CA ARG A 181 3.59 34.78 -23.71
C ARG A 181 3.29 35.95 -22.77
N THR A 182 2.03 36.38 -22.71
CA THR A 182 1.58 37.44 -21.78
C THR A 182 1.74 36.99 -20.34
N ARG A 183 1.31 35.76 -20.03
CA ARG A 183 1.52 35.11 -18.72
C ARG A 183 3.00 35.10 -18.33
N ASP A 184 3.89 34.64 -19.22
CA ASP A 184 5.34 34.54 -18.97
C ASP A 184 6.00 35.90 -18.76
N LEU A 185 5.59 36.91 -19.53
CA LEU A 185 6.06 38.29 -19.40
C LEU A 185 5.69 38.85 -18.02
N ILE A 186 4.42 38.72 -17.62
CA ILE A 186 3.91 39.16 -16.32
C ILE A 186 4.68 38.48 -15.19
N LEU A 187 4.87 37.17 -15.27
CA LEU A 187 5.59 36.39 -14.25
C LEU A 187 7.07 36.78 -14.16
N THR A 188 7.71 37.11 -15.28
CA THR A 188 9.12 37.52 -15.29
C THR A 188 9.28 38.91 -14.69
N LYS A 189 8.41 39.86 -15.08
CA LYS A 189 8.38 41.19 -14.48
C LYS A 189 8.06 41.14 -12.99
N SER A 190 7.11 40.30 -12.57
CA SER A 190 6.72 40.22 -11.16
C SER A 190 7.85 39.76 -10.25
N ARG A 191 8.66 38.79 -10.69
CA ARG A 191 9.86 38.31 -9.95
C ARG A 191 10.91 39.40 -9.72
N THR A 192 10.90 40.47 -10.51
CA THR A 192 11.89 41.57 -10.42
C THR A 192 11.30 42.79 -9.72
N LEU A 193 10.08 43.20 -10.09
CA LEU A 193 9.46 44.44 -9.63
C LEU A 193 8.68 44.30 -8.32
N LEU A 194 8.14 43.11 -7.99
CA LEU A 194 7.27 42.91 -6.82
C LEU A 194 7.98 42.35 -5.59
N LYS A 195 9.32 42.39 -5.54
CA LYS A 195 10.06 41.78 -4.42
C LYS A 195 9.75 42.42 -3.06
N GLU A 196 9.55 43.73 -3.06
CA GLU A 196 9.23 44.53 -1.87
C GLU A 196 7.75 44.94 -1.81
N SER A 197 6.93 44.48 -2.76
CA SER A 197 5.49 44.75 -2.79
C SER A 197 4.75 43.83 -1.81
N THR A 198 3.59 44.26 -1.36
CA THR A 198 2.64 43.39 -0.65
C THR A 198 2.03 42.34 -1.59
N VAL A 199 2.01 42.64 -2.89
CA VAL A 199 1.44 41.79 -3.92
C VAL A 199 2.47 40.79 -4.41
N HIS A 200 2.06 39.52 -4.48
CA HIS A 200 2.91 38.43 -4.94
C HIS A 200 2.23 37.67 -6.06
N VAL A 201 3.01 37.24 -7.06
CA VAL A 201 2.49 36.50 -8.22
C VAL A 201 3.16 35.14 -8.30
N SER A 202 2.37 34.08 -8.38
CA SER A 202 2.85 32.72 -8.62
C SER A 202 2.16 32.07 -9.81
N GLU A 203 2.77 30.99 -10.30
CA GLU A 203 2.13 30.09 -11.25
C GLU A 203 1.04 29.25 -10.54
N ASP A 204 0.04 28.83 -11.31
CA ASP A 204 -0.97 27.84 -10.88
C ASP A 204 -0.50 26.45 -11.30
N TYR A 205 -0.20 25.60 -10.33
CA TYR A 205 0.24 24.23 -10.57
C TYR A 205 -0.78 23.22 -10.02
N SER A 206 -0.77 22.02 -10.59
CA SER A 206 -1.55 20.89 -10.06
C SER A 206 -1.19 20.59 -8.60
N GLU A 207 -2.05 19.83 -7.92
CA GLU A 207 -1.82 19.45 -6.51
C GLU A 207 -0.54 18.64 -6.31
N GLN A 208 -0.24 17.72 -7.24
CA GLN A 208 0.98 16.91 -7.20
C GLN A 208 2.23 17.80 -7.25
N VAL A 209 2.31 18.69 -8.24
CA VAL A 209 3.44 19.62 -8.39
C VAL A 209 3.54 20.57 -7.20
N ARG A 210 2.41 21.09 -6.69
CA ARG A 210 2.41 21.93 -5.48
C ARG A 210 2.95 21.18 -4.26
N SER A 211 2.61 19.90 -4.12
CA SER A 211 3.07 19.05 -3.02
C SER A 211 4.57 18.79 -3.10
N ILE A 212 5.08 18.44 -4.29
CA ILE A 212 6.52 18.27 -4.54
C ILE A 212 7.26 19.57 -4.25
N ARG A 213 6.78 20.71 -4.78
CA ARG A 213 7.40 22.02 -4.53
C ARG A 213 7.42 22.36 -3.05
N LYS A 214 6.34 22.10 -2.31
CA LYS A 214 6.28 22.32 -0.86
C LYS A 214 7.37 21.54 -0.13
N ALA A 215 7.62 20.30 -0.53
CA ALA A 215 8.69 19.48 0.03
C ALA A 215 10.10 19.92 -0.41
N LEU A 216 10.25 20.51 -1.60
CA LEU A 216 11.53 21.02 -2.09
C LEU A 216 11.93 22.38 -1.50
N ILE A 217 10.99 23.20 -1.01
CA ILE A 217 11.27 24.55 -0.48
C ILE A 217 12.30 24.56 0.66
N PRO A 218 12.21 23.69 1.69
CA PRO A 218 13.22 23.63 2.75
C PRO A 218 14.63 23.35 2.21
N HIS A 219 14.77 22.37 1.32
CA HIS A 219 16.05 22.04 0.67
C HIS A 219 16.57 23.18 -0.20
N LEU A 220 15.69 23.90 -0.89
CA LEU A 220 16.06 25.12 -1.62
C LEU A 220 16.62 26.19 -0.68
N GLN A 221 16.00 26.40 0.49
CA GLN A 221 16.46 27.40 1.46
C GLN A 221 17.82 27.01 2.04
N GLU A 222 18.03 25.73 2.36
CA GLU A 222 19.32 25.20 2.82
C GLU A 222 20.41 25.37 1.76
N ALA A 223 20.13 24.99 0.51
CA ALA A 223 21.09 25.11 -0.58
C ALA A 223 21.45 26.58 -0.88
N LYS A 224 20.50 27.50 -0.74
CA LYS A 224 20.72 28.95 -0.92
C LYS A 224 21.56 29.60 0.17
N LYS A 225 21.67 29.00 1.36
CA LYS A 225 22.55 29.52 2.43
C LYS A 225 24.03 29.40 2.06
N ILE A 226 24.36 28.47 1.18
CA ILE A 226 25.71 28.26 0.66
C ILE A 226 25.87 29.20 -0.53
N SER A 227 26.69 30.25 -0.37
CA SER A 227 26.81 31.35 -1.36
C SER A 227 27.32 30.91 -2.74
N GLU A 228 28.05 29.80 -2.82
CA GLU A 228 28.61 29.28 -4.07
C GLU A 228 27.59 28.51 -4.93
N ASN A 229 26.44 28.15 -4.37
CA ASN A 229 25.47 27.32 -5.07
C ASN A 229 24.56 28.14 -5.99
N PHE A 230 24.48 27.73 -7.25
CA PHE A 230 23.44 28.17 -8.17
C PHE A 230 22.17 27.34 -7.95
N VAL A 231 21.15 27.93 -7.32
CA VAL A 231 19.93 27.22 -6.93
C VAL A 231 18.69 27.77 -7.65
N ILE A 232 18.01 26.92 -8.41
CA ILE A 232 16.76 27.25 -9.11
C ILE A 232 15.69 26.19 -8.84
N LEU A 233 14.49 26.61 -8.45
CA LEU A 233 13.31 25.74 -8.39
C LEU A 233 12.42 26.01 -9.60
N LYS A 234 12.36 25.05 -10.52
CA LYS A 234 11.57 25.13 -11.75
C LYS A 234 10.56 23.99 -11.79
N TYR A 235 9.27 24.33 -11.87
CA TYR A 235 8.19 23.33 -11.87
C TYR A 235 8.31 22.37 -10.67
N ASP A 236 8.49 21.07 -10.88
CA ASP A 236 8.66 20.01 -9.87
C ASP A 236 10.14 19.65 -9.58
N LYS A 237 11.09 20.46 -10.05
CA LYS A 237 12.53 20.17 -9.99
C LYS A 237 13.31 21.27 -9.27
N LEU A 238 14.19 20.85 -8.37
CA LEU A 238 15.19 21.67 -7.72
C LEU A 238 16.54 21.44 -8.41
N ILE A 239 17.09 22.50 -8.99
CA ILE A 239 18.38 22.48 -9.68
C ILE A 239 19.40 23.13 -8.75
N ILE A 240 20.45 22.38 -8.40
CA ILE A 240 21.58 22.87 -7.60
C ILE A 240 22.83 22.65 -8.45
N ASN A 241 23.43 23.75 -8.92
CA ASN A 241 24.55 23.74 -9.85
C ASN A 241 24.20 22.99 -11.15
N LYS A 242 24.66 21.74 -11.29
CA LYS A 242 24.39 20.88 -12.46
C LYS A 242 23.42 19.74 -12.14
N ASP A 243 23.17 19.49 -10.86
CA ASP A 243 22.36 18.37 -10.41
C ASP A 243 20.89 18.76 -10.32
N VAL A 244 20.03 17.84 -10.74
CA VAL A 244 18.58 18.02 -10.77
C VAL A 244 17.96 17.06 -9.78
N PHE A 245 17.18 17.59 -8.86
CA PHE A 245 16.50 16.83 -7.83
C PHE A 245 14.99 16.98 -7.97
N THR A 246 14.26 15.93 -7.62
CA THR A 246 12.82 15.93 -7.39
C THR A 246 12.52 15.33 -6.03
N PHE A 247 11.28 15.40 -5.57
CA PHE A 247 10.87 14.83 -4.30
C PHE A 247 9.90 13.68 -4.52
N ASP A 248 10.26 12.50 -4.04
CA ASP A 248 9.36 11.35 -4.03
C ASP A 248 8.40 11.47 -2.84
N LEU A 249 7.13 11.73 -3.13
CA LEU A 249 6.08 11.87 -2.11
C LEU A 249 5.79 10.57 -1.37
N THR A 250 6.04 9.41 -1.97
CA THR A 250 5.75 8.10 -1.38
C THR A 250 6.78 7.76 -0.32
N ASN A 251 8.06 7.86 -0.69
CA ASN A 251 9.19 7.54 0.20
C ASN A 251 9.67 8.75 1.02
N LYS A 252 9.11 9.94 0.78
CA LYS A 252 9.45 11.22 1.44
C LYS A 252 10.94 11.55 1.39
N GLN A 253 11.55 11.35 0.22
CA GLN A 253 12.98 11.53 0.02
C GLN A 253 13.27 12.38 -1.21
N LEU A 254 14.41 13.08 -1.15
CA LEU A 254 14.95 13.80 -2.31
C LEU A 254 15.61 12.78 -3.24
N VAL A 255 15.22 12.80 -4.52
CA VAL A 255 15.72 11.89 -5.55
C VAL A 255 16.44 12.70 -6.62
N GLN A 256 17.68 12.32 -6.94
CA GLN A 256 18.43 12.91 -8.05
C GLN A 256 17.95 12.30 -9.37
N ILE A 257 17.63 13.16 -10.33
CA ILE A 257 17.29 12.78 -11.70
C ILE A 257 18.56 12.93 -12.53
N ASN A 258 19.15 11.80 -12.90
CA ASN A 258 20.22 11.79 -13.90
C ASN A 258 19.62 12.09 -15.28
N LYS A 259 20.24 13.02 -16.00
CA LYS A 259 19.87 13.34 -17.38
C LYS A 259 20.19 12.19 -18.33
#